data_AF-A0A8S3ED37-F1
#
_entry.id   AF-A0A8S3ED37-F1
#
_cell.length_a   1.000
_cell.length_b   1.000
_cell.length_c   1.000
_cell.angle_alpha   90.00
_cell.angle_beta   90.00
_cell.angle_gamma   90.00
#
_symmetry.space_group_name_H-M   'P 1'
#
loop_
_entity.id
_entity.type
_entity.pdbx_description
1 polymer ?
#
loop_
_entity_poly.entity_id
_entity_poly.type
_entity_poly.pdbx_seq_one_letter_code
_entity_poly.pdbx_strand_id
1 'polypeptide(L)'
;MEIHCYNISTWSKELLACITHLTGLIDICFDTNKKEEELNQILFPTEQILFDFIEVLIRVVSYEPFYKDISNQRSEDGPMFVDITLHFILNILQTQNISCHFQLMTNLSDALLLRVTNKSIPNQYFFYVYSIFGEILSEEKSKELEFTDDMGNGYFAMLEQTWQQPSKTYKHLTVSVLLRAFLTLSKNEFIPQKTADSNKLCLLLEMCDDYPIVYDIIWALSFNKDIQQQLRSNAPFMSKLIQLAKQSENEQIRKTIDGILWNLELNHENHPIDDKHNKKVFDIMISYSHKEKVVCKQIYNELIKAGYRVWIDFDQMHGNVMDAMTQAIEQSNTVVMCMSEQYRKSNYCRAEAQYAFQRERKIVPILLQKQYKPDGW
;
A
#
# COMPACT_ATOMS: atom_id res chain seq x y z
N MET A 1 24.20 -18.32 4.26
CA MET A 1 23.43 -18.21 3.01
C MET A 1 24.25 -17.49 1.92
N GLU A 2 24.91 -16.38 2.26
CA GLU A 2 25.75 -15.54 1.39
C GLU A 2 26.83 -16.27 0.56
N ILE A 3 27.50 -17.28 1.13
CA ILE A 3 28.53 -18.07 0.41
C ILE A 3 27.89 -19.12 -0.52
N HIS A 4 26.76 -19.69 -0.11
CA HIS A 4 26.15 -20.83 -0.79
C HIS A 4 25.25 -20.44 -1.97
N CYS A 5 24.77 -19.19 -2.01
CA CYS A 5 23.85 -18.72 -3.06
C CYS A 5 24.49 -18.58 -4.45
N TYR A 6 25.83 -18.70 -4.57
CA TYR A 6 26.53 -18.72 -5.85
C TYR A 6 26.58 -20.12 -6.49
N ASN A 7 26.27 -21.18 -5.73
CA ASN A 7 26.30 -22.57 -6.19
C ASN A 7 24.98 -23.30 -5.88
N ILE A 8 23.84 -22.67 -6.21
CA ILE A 8 22.50 -23.21 -5.89
C ILE A 8 22.28 -24.61 -6.51
N SER A 9 22.89 -24.87 -7.68
CA SER A 9 22.83 -26.17 -8.34
C SER A 9 23.46 -27.33 -7.57
N THR A 10 24.30 -27.05 -6.56
CA THR A 10 24.95 -28.06 -5.73
C THR A 10 24.29 -28.21 -4.37
N TRP A 11 23.15 -27.57 -4.11
CA TRP A 11 22.46 -27.68 -2.84
C TRP A 11 21.87 -29.08 -2.66
N SER A 12 22.09 -29.67 -1.49
CA SER A 12 21.40 -30.90 -1.11
C SER A 12 19.94 -30.62 -0.75
N LYS A 13 19.09 -31.65 -0.76
CA LYS A 13 17.68 -31.51 -0.35
C LYS A 13 17.57 -31.06 1.12
N GLU A 14 18.45 -31.57 1.97
CA GLU A 14 18.50 -31.23 3.39
C GLU A 14 18.87 -29.75 3.59
N LEU A 15 19.84 -29.24 2.81
CA LEU A 15 20.22 -27.83 2.86
C LEU A 15 19.06 -26.94 2.41
N LEU A 16 18.38 -27.30 1.32
CA LEU A 16 17.22 -26.57 0.82
C LEU A 16 16.11 -26.56 1.88
N ALA A 17 15.74 -27.71 2.43
CA ALA A 17 14.73 -27.81 3.49
C ALA A 17 15.09 -26.99 4.73
N CYS A 18 16.35 -27.03 5.19
CA CYS A 18 16.81 -26.21 6.31
C CYS A 18 16.66 -24.71 6.03
N ILE A 19 17.07 -24.24 4.84
CA ILE A 19 16.94 -22.83 4.47
C ILE A 19 15.46 -22.45 4.38
N THR A 20 14.62 -23.29 3.77
CA THR A 20 13.17 -23.05 3.70
C THR A 20 12.53 -22.89 5.08
N HIS A 21 12.82 -23.79 6.01
CA HIS A 21 12.27 -23.71 7.36
C HIS A 21 12.82 -22.51 8.16
N LEU A 22 14.09 -22.16 7.98
CA LEU A 22 14.68 -20.97 8.61
C LEU A 22 14.05 -19.69 8.07
N THR A 23 13.88 -19.56 6.75
CA THR A 23 13.20 -18.41 6.15
C THR A 23 11.75 -18.33 6.64
N GLY A 24 11.04 -19.46 6.74
CA GLY A 24 9.68 -19.47 7.27
C GLY A 24 9.59 -19.09 8.75
N LEU A 25 10.59 -19.48 9.57
CA LEU A 25 10.65 -19.06 10.96
C LEU A 25 10.92 -17.55 11.09
N ILE A 26 11.84 -17.02 10.28
CA ILE A 26 12.12 -15.57 10.22
C ILE A 26 10.86 -14.82 9.77
N ASP A 27 10.15 -15.32 8.77
CA ASP A 27 8.92 -14.71 8.26
C ASP A 27 7.82 -14.61 9.31
N ILE A 28 7.60 -15.68 10.09
CA ILE A 28 6.66 -15.65 11.22
C ILE A 28 7.06 -14.60 12.26
N CYS A 29 8.36 -14.40 12.53
CA CYS A 29 8.84 -13.37 13.45
C CYS A 29 8.66 -11.93 12.92
N PHE A 30 8.37 -11.77 11.63
CA PHE A 30 8.02 -10.48 11.04
C PHE A 30 6.50 -10.24 11.00
N ASP A 31 5.68 -11.25 11.32
CA ASP A 31 4.23 -11.13 11.31
C ASP A 31 3.74 -10.29 12.50
N THR A 32 3.15 -9.14 12.16
CA THR A 32 3.05 -7.96 13.01
C THR A 32 2.26 -8.18 14.30
N ASN A 33 2.96 -8.36 15.42
CA ASN A 33 2.46 -8.00 16.75
C ASN A 33 3.50 -7.11 17.47
N LYS A 34 3.02 -6.11 18.22
CA LYS A 34 3.82 -5.09 18.95
C LYS A 34 4.94 -5.61 19.86
N LYS A 35 5.03 -6.92 20.12
CA LYS A 35 6.09 -7.53 20.94
C LYS A 35 7.36 -7.91 20.16
N GLU A 36 7.38 -7.70 18.84
CA GLU A 36 8.44 -8.26 17.97
C GLU A 36 9.36 -7.22 17.32
N GLU A 37 9.18 -5.91 17.58
CA GLU A 37 10.15 -4.89 17.14
C GLU A 37 11.56 -5.16 17.71
N GLU A 38 11.65 -5.71 18.93
CA GLU A 38 12.91 -6.14 19.53
C GLU A 38 13.53 -7.33 18.77
N LEU A 39 12.70 -8.30 18.32
CA LEU A 39 13.17 -9.45 17.54
C LEU A 39 13.68 -9.03 16.17
N ASN A 40 13.02 -8.08 15.52
CA ASN A 40 13.49 -7.54 14.24
C ASN A 40 14.85 -6.84 14.38
N GLN A 41 15.08 -6.10 15.46
CA GLN A 41 16.39 -5.51 15.75
C GLN A 41 17.47 -6.55 16.09
N ILE A 42 17.08 -7.70 16.66
CA ILE A 42 18.00 -8.82 16.92
C ILE A 42 18.37 -9.54 15.62
N LEU A 43 17.38 -9.86 14.78
CA LEU A 43 17.58 -10.59 13.53
C LEU A 43 18.29 -9.73 12.48
N PHE A 44 17.95 -8.44 12.43
CA PHE A 44 18.50 -7.48 11.48
C PHE A 44 18.93 -6.19 12.21
N PRO A 45 20.13 -6.18 12.83
CA PRO A 45 20.62 -5.03 13.60
C PRO A 45 20.83 -3.76 12.78
N THR A 46 20.98 -3.90 11.46
CA THR A 46 21.13 -2.78 10.52
C THR A 46 20.33 -3.05 9.25
N GLU A 47 19.87 -1.98 8.58
CA GLU A 47 19.20 -2.08 7.28
C GLU A 47 20.06 -2.79 6.24
N GLN A 48 21.39 -2.60 6.28
CA GLN A 48 22.31 -3.27 5.36
C GLN A 48 22.23 -4.80 5.46
N ILE A 49 22.16 -5.36 6.67
CA ILE A 49 22.06 -6.81 6.88
C ILE A 49 20.74 -7.35 6.32
N LEU A 50 19.65 -6.60 6.49
CA LEU A 50 18.35 -6.94 5.91
C LEU A 50 18.42 -6.95 4.38
N PHE A 51 19.05 -5.92 3.80
CA PHE A 51 19.23 -5.81 2.35
C PHE A 51 20.08 -6.94 1.78
N ASP A 52 21.22 -7.26 2.40
CA ASP A 52 22.08 -8.36 1.98
C ASP A 52 21.34 -9.71 2.04
N PHE A 53 20.53 -9.92 3.09
CA PHE A 53 19.70 -11.12 3.22
C PHE A 53 18.65 -11.23 2.12
N ILE A 54 17.96 -10.12 1.82
CA ILE A 54 16.98 -10.03 0.74
C ILE A 54 17.64 -10.31 -0.61
N GLU A 55 18.80 -9.71 -0.92
CA GLU A 55 19.53 -9.97 -2.17
C GLU A 55 19.86 -11.46 -2.35
N VAL A 56 20.26 -12.13 -1.27
CA VAL A 56 20.52 -13.57 -1.28
C VAL A 56 19.24 -14.36 -1.58
N LEU A 57 18.13 -14.05 -0.90
CA LEU A 57 16.85 -14.72 -1.12
C LEU A 57 16.36 -14.56 -2.56
N ILE A 58 16.47 -13.35 -3.10
CA ILE A 58 16.12 -13.02 -4.48
C ILE A 58 16.93 -13.87 -5.46
N ARG A 59 18.24 -14.00 -5.22
CA ARG A 59 19.12 -14.81 -6.07
C ARG A 59 18.74 -16.29 -6.04
N VAL A 60 18.36 -16.80 -4.87
CA VAL A 60 17.95 -18.21 -4.70
C VAL A 60 16.60 -18.47 -5.36
N VAL A 61 15.62 -17.58 -5.18
CA VAL A 61 14.32 -17.63 -5.87
C VAL A 61 14.49 -17.47 -7.38
N SER A 62 15.53 -16.82 -7.87
CA SER A 62 15.79 -16.69 -9.31
C SER A 62 16.26 -17.99 -9.99
N TYR A 63 16.47 -19.08 -9.23
CA TYR A 63 16.99 -20.35 -9.75
C TYR A 63 15.91 -21.14 -10.52
N GLU A 64 16.01 -21.14 -11.86
CA GLU A 64 15.03 -21.72 -12.79
C GLU A 64 14.57 -23.16 -12.46
N PRO A 65 15.43 -24.10 -12.02
CA PRO A 65 15.00 -25.46 -11.72
C PRO A 65 13.94 -25.60 -10.61
N PHE A 66 13.81 -24.65 -9.70
CA PHE A 66 12.73 -24.67 -8.71
C PHE A 66 11.34 -24.50 -9.33
N TYR A 67 11.26 -24.05 -10.59
CA TYR A 67 10.01 -23.76 -11.29
C TYR A 67 9.59 -24.83 -12.30
N LYS A 68 10.47 -25.79 -12.63
CA LYS A 68 10.24 -26.75 -13.72
C LYS A 68 9.10 -27.74 -13.44
N ASP A 69 8.72 -27.93 -12.17
CA ASP A 69 7.71 -28.91 -11.74
C ASP A 69 6.56 -28.31 -10.90
N ILE A 70 6.40 -26.98 -10.90
CA ILE A 70 5.32 -26.32 -10.11
C ILE A 70 3.91 -26.80 -10.53
N SER A 71 3.73 -27.25 -11.77
CA SER A 71 2.46 -27.80 -12.26
C SER A 71 2.08 -29.16 -11.67
N ASN A 72 3.02 -29.90 -11.07
CA ASN A 72 2.81 -31.30 -10.68
C ASN A 72 2.27 -31.53 -9.25
N GLN A 73 1.93 -30.47 -8.49
CA GLN A 73 1.32 -30.54 -7.15
C GLN A 73 2.00 -31.49 -6.14
N ARG A 74 3.25 -31.91 -6.37
CA ARG A 74 4.01 -32.68 -5.38
C ARG A 74 4.71 -31.72 -4.43
N SER A 75 4.70 -32.11 -3.15
CA SER A 75 5.46 -31.50 -2.05
C SER A 75 6.96 -31.57 -2.34
N GLU A 76 7.46 -30.66 -3.18
CA GLU A 76 8.88 -30.48 -3.42
C GLU A 76 9.37 -29.26 -2.63
N ASP A 77 10.57 -29.36 -2.05
CA ASP A 77 11.15 -28.32 -1.18
C ASP A 77 11.40 -27.00 -1.94
N GLY A 78 11.52 -27.04 -3.27
CA GLY A 78 11.71 -25.88 -4.16
C GLY A 78 10.49 -24.96 -4.23
N PRO A 79 9.31 -25.43 -4.69
CA PRO A 79 8.08 -24.64 -4.68
C PRO A 79 7.72 -24.07 -3.30
N MET A 80 7.94 -24.83 -2.23
CA MET A 80 7.74 -24.38 -0.85
C MET A 80 8.70 -23.24 -0.48
N PHE A 81 9.98 -23.33 -0.87
CA PHE A 81 10.96 -22.26 -0.69
C PHE A 81 10.55 -20.97 -1.40
N VAL A 82 10.06 -21.09 -2.64
CA VAL A 82 9.58 -19.94 -3.42
C VAL A 82 8.38 -19.28 -2.75
N ASP A 83 7.38 -20.06 -2.32
CA ASP A 83 6.19 -19.54 -1.63
C ASP A 83 6.57 -18.75 -0.37
N ILE A 84 7.39 -19.36 0.51
CA ILE A 84 7.83 -18.73 1.76
C ILE A 84 8.66 -17.47 1.50
N THR A 85 9.55 -17.50 0.51
CA THR A 85 10.39 -16.34 0.20
C THR A 85 9.59 -15.19 -0.37
N LEU A 86 8.63 -15.46 -1.25
CA LEU A 86 7.75 -14.44 -1.80
C LEU A 86 6.84 -13.85 -0.72
N HIS A 87 6.34 -14.68 0.20
CA HIS A 87 5.59 -14.22 1.36
C HIS A 87 6.42 -13.28 2.23
N PHE A 88 7.64 -13.70 2.56
CA PHE A 88 8.57 -12.91 3.36
C PHE A 88 8.89 -11.55 2.73
N ILE A 89 9.19 -11.53 1.43
CA ILE A 89 9.43 -10.28 0.70
C ILE A 89 8.21 -9.37 0.77
N LEU A 90 7.01 -9.91 0.53
CA LEU A 90 5.76 -9.14 0.61
C LEU A 90 5.54 -8.57 2.02
N ASN A 91 5.73 -9.38 3.05
CA ASN A 91 5.54 -8.97 4.44
C ASN A 91 6.51 -7.86 4.83
N ILE A 92 7.78 -7.95 4.44
CA ILE A 92 8.76 -6.88 4.69
C ILE A 92 8.39 -5.60 3.94
N LEU A 93 8.02 -5.67 2.66
CA LEU A 93 7.64 -4.48 1.89
C LEU A 93 6.45 -3.73 2.51
N GLN A 94 5.54 -4.47 3.13
CA GLN A 94 4.35 -3.93 3.79
C GLN A 94 4.64 -3.37 5.19
N THR A 95 5.67 -3.86 5.88
CA THR A 95 5.97 -3.49 7.27
C THR A 95 7.10 -2.46 7.39
N GLN A 96 8.05 -2.46 6.45
CA GLN A 96 9.24 -1.62 6.47
C GLN A 96 9.22 -0.58 5.34
N ASN A 97 9.82 0.59 5.57
CA ASN A 97 9.90 1.65 4.55
C ASN A 97 11.08 1.44 3.59
N ILE A 98 11.09 0.30 2.89
CA ILE A 98 12.24 -0.11 2.06
C ILE A 98 11.90 -0.29 0.58
N SER A 99 10.68 0.04 0.15
CA SER A 99 10.24 -0.03 -1.25
C SER A 99 11.22 0.66 -2.21
N CYS A 100 11.80 1.81 -1.83
CA CYS A 100 12.74 2.53 -2.69
C CYS A 100 14.08 1.80 -2.89
N HIS A 101 14.50 0.99 -1.92
CA HIS A 101 15.71 0.18 -2.06
C HIS A 101 15.46 -0.96 -3.06
N PHE A 102 14.29 -1.60 -2.96
CA PHE A 102 13.84 -2.60 -3.92
C PHE A 102 13.66 -2.06 -5.34
N GLN A 103 13.19 -0.81 -5.48
CA GLN A 103 13.11 -0.11 -6.78
C GLN A 103 14.45 0.01 -7.49
N LEU A 104 15.54 0.08 -6.73
CA LEU A 104 16.91 0.16 -7.25
C LEU A 104 17.50 -1.22 -7.58
N MET A 105 16.90 -2.30 -7.07
CA MET A 105 17.27 -3.68 -7.40
C MET A 105 16.63 -4.12 -8.73
N THR A 106 17.12 -3.63 -9.86
CA THR A 106 16.61 -3.97 -11.21
C THR A 106 16.62 -5.48 -11.50
N ASN A 107 17.56 -6.21 -10.91
CA ASN A 107 17.68 -7.67 -11.07
C ASN A 107 16.49 -8.43 -10.44
N LEU A 108 15.85 -7.89 -9.40
CA LEU A 108 14.67 -8.51 -8.78
C LEU A 108 13.45 -8.39 -9.68
N SER A 109 13.19 -7.18 -10.19
CA SER A 109 12.05 -6.94 -11.06
C SER A 109 12.15 -7.81 -12.32
N ASP A 110 13.32 -7.88 -12.94
CA ASP A 110 13.51 -8.67 -14.16
C ASP A 110 13.44 -10.18 -13.87
N ALA A 111 14.00 -10.64 -12.74
CA ALA A 111 13.93 -12.04 -12.34
C ALA A 111 12.51 -12.51 -11.99
N LEU A 112 11.71 -11.68 -11.30
CA LEU A 112 10.31 -12.02 -11.00
C LEU A 112 9.42 -11.92 -12.25
N LEU A 113 9.61 -10.90 -13.08
CA LEU A 113 8.78 -10.60 -14.25
C LEU A 113 8.97 -11.65 -15.36
N LEU A 114 10.22 -12.04 -15.64
CA LEU A 114 10.56 -13.02 -16.67
C LEU A 114 10.09 -14.46 -16.33
N ARG A 115 9.77 -14.72 -15.06
CA ARG A 115 9.33 -16.05 -14.60
C ARG A 115 7.82 -16.15 -14.47
N VAL A 116 7.14 -15.07 -14.09
CA VAL A 116 5.67 -15.02 -13.98
C VAL A 116 4.95 -14.81 -15.31
N THR A 117 5.62 -14.23 -16.31
CA THR A 117 5.08 -14.15 -17.68
C THR A 117 4.99 -15.51 -18.39
N ASN A 118 5.52 -16.59 -17.79
CA ASN A 118 5.35 -17.95 -18.29
C ASN A 118 4.01 -18.53 -17.78
N LYS A 119 3.05 -18.74 -18.70
CA LYS A 119 1.63 -19.09 -18.45
C LYS A 119 1.37 -20.46 -17.77
N SER A 120 2.39 -21.12 -17.22
CA SER A 120 2.29 -22.45 -16.60
C SER A 120 2.30 -22.45 -15.07
N ILE A 121 2.36 -21.27 -14.43
CA ILE A 121 2.47 -21.14 -12.97
C ILE A 121 1.08 -21.05 -12.29
N PRO A 122 0.86 -21.62 -11.09
CA PRO A 122 -0.37 -21.48 -10.32
C PRO A 122 -0.69 -20.04 -9.92
N ASN A 123 -1.99 -19.72 -9.87
CA ASN A 123 -2.56 -18.40 -9.52
C ASN A 123 -1.99 -17.76 -8.22
N GLN A 124 -1.50 -18.55 -7.27
CA GLN A 124 -0.94 -18.05 -6.00
C GLN A 124 0.38 -17.25 -6.18
N TYR A 125 1.22 -17.65 -7.13
CA TYR A 125 2.51 -16.98 -7.38
C TYR A 125 2.31 -15.66 -8.13
N PHE A 126 1.34 -15.63 -9.03
CA PHE A 126 0.86 -14.41 -9.65
C PHE A 126 0.48 -13.38 -8.59
N PHE A 127 -0.27 -13.76 -7.56
CA PHE A 127 -0.62 -12.84 -6.49
C PHE A 127 0.60 -12.24 -5.78
N TYR A 128 1.54 -13.06 -5.31
CA TYR A 128 2.72 -12.55 -4.61
C TYR A 128 3.48 -11.57 -5.50
N VAL A 129 3.68 -11.93 -6.75
CA VAL A 129 4.47 -11.12 -7.67
C VAL A 129 3.78 -9.81 -8.01
N TYR A 130 2.47 -9.80 -8.25
CA TYR A 130 1.74 -8.55 -8.46
C TYR A 130 1.67 -7.70 -7.20
N SER A 131 1.57 -8.29 -6.02
CA SER A 131 1.56 -7.56 -4.75
C SER A 131 2.90 -6.90 -4.47
N ILE A 132 3.98 -7.66 -4.67
CA ILE A 132 5.37 -7.19 -4.61
C ILE A 132 5.59 -6.09 -5.67
N PHE A 133 5.05 -6.27 -6.88
CA PHE A 133 5.11 -5.26 -7.93
C PHE A 133 4.28 -4.02 -7.61
N GLY A 134 3.13 -4.11 -6.96
CA GLY A 134 2.38 -2.95 -6.48
C GLY A 134 3.17 -2.15 -5.44
N GLU A 135 4.01 -2.82 -4.64
CA GLU A 135 4.88 -2.19 -3.64
C GLU A 135 6.18 -1.61 -4.21
N ILE A 136 6.72 -2.20 -5.28
CA ILE A 136 8.05 -1.88 -5.82
C ILE A 136 7.96 -1.13 -7.14
N LEU A 137 7.13 -1.57 -8.08
CA LEU A 137 7.18 -1.04 -9.45
C LEU A 137 6.57 0.35 -9.54
N SER A 138 7.17 1.15 -10.40
CA SER A 138 6.58 2.41 -10.82
C SER A 138 5.28 2.18 -11.58
N GLU A 139 4.42 3.19 -11.62
CA GLU A 139 3.21 3.11 -12.44
C GLU A 139 3.51 2.88 -13.92
N GLU A 140 4.62 3.43 -14.45
CA GLU A 140 5.05 3.19 -15.83
C GLU A 140 5.34 1.72 -16.11
N LYS A 141 6.04 1.01 -15.20
CA LYS A 141 6.29 -0.43 -15.31
C LYS A 141 5.05 -1.27 -14.98
N SER A 142 4.16 -0.75 -14.15
CA SER A 142 2.87 -1.39 -13.86
C SER A 142 1.94 -1.40 -15.09
N LYS A 143 2.11 -0.46 -16.04
CA LYS A 143 1.39 -0.49 -17.33
C LYS A 143 1.84 -1.66 -18.20
N GLU A 144 3.12 -2.04 -18.13
CA GLU A 144 3.66 -3.21 -18.85
C GLU A 144 3.17 -4.53 -18.24
N LEU A 145 2.93 -4.54 -16.93
CA LEU A 145 2.20 -5.59 -16.24
C LEU A 145 0.71 -5.35 -16.37
N GLU A 146 0.16 -5.62 -17.55
CA GLU A 146 -1.30 -5.62 -17.71
C GLU A 146 -1.91 -6.48 -16.58
N PHE A 147 -2.57 -5.84 -15.62
CA PHE A 147 -3.41 -6.52 -14.65
C PHE A 147 -4.63 -7.04 -15.42
N THR A 148 -4.46 -8.10 -16.22
CA THR A 148 -5.50 -8.55 -17.14
C THR A 148 -6.78 -8.91 -16.38
N ASP A 149 -7.91 -8.94 -17.08
CA ASP A 149 -9.19 -9.29 -16.45
C ASP A 149 -9.12 -10.67 -15.79
N ASP A 150 -8.39 -11.62 -16.40
CA ASP A 150 -8.12 -12.95 -15.84
C ASP A 150 -7.39 -12.88 -14.48
N MET A 151 -6.45 -11.95 -14.34
CA MET A 151 -5.66 -11.75 -13.13
C MET A 151 -6.48 -11.11 -12.01
N GLY A 152 -7.29 -10.10 -12.34
CA GLY A 152 -8.22 -9.50 -11.38
C GLY A 152 -9.25 -10.48 -10.88
N ASN A 153 -9.84 -11.25 -11.79
CA ASN A 153 -10.77 -12.32 -11.45
C ASN A 153 -10.10 -13.41 -10.60
N GLY A 154 -8.84 -13.77 -10.92
CA GLY A 154 -8.05 -14.72 -10.15
C GLY A 154 -7.79 -14.25 -8.70
N TYR A 155 -7.44 -12.97 -8.52
CA TYR A 155 -7.23 -12.39 -7.19
C TYR A 155 -8.51 -12.45 -6.34
N PHE A 156 -9.63 -11.94 -6.86
CA PHE A 156 -10.88 -11.93 -6.11
C PHE A 156 -11.42 -13.33 -5.86
N ALA A 157 -11.24 -14.27 -6.79
CA ALA A 157 -11.59 -15.67 -6.58
C ALA A 157 -10.79 -16.30 -5.43
N MET A 158 -9.49 -15.99 -5.33
CA MET A 158 -8.65 -16.48 -4.23
C MET A 158 -9.02 -15.83 -2.90
N LEU A 159 -9.28 -14.52 -2.89
CA LEU A 159 -9.75 -13.80 -1.71
C LEU A 159 -11.08 -14.39 -1.21
N GLU A 160 -12.02 -14.62 -2.12
CA GLU A 160 -13.31 -15.24 -1.83
C GLU A 160 -13.14 -16.66 -1.28
N GLN A 161 -12.33 -17.50 -1.92
CA GLN A 161 -12.04 -18.85 -1.42
C GLN A 161 -11.43 -18.83 -0.02
N THR A 162 -10.46 -17.95 0.22
CA THR A 162 -9.78 -17.80 1.52
C THR A 162 -10.76 -17.32 2.60
N TRP A 163 -11.66 -16.41 2.23
CA TRP A 163 -12.70 -15.87 3.11
C TRP A 163 -13.73 -16.92 3.52
N GLN A 164 -14.11 -17.81 2.61
CA GLN A 164 -15.07 -18.89 2.92
C GLN A 164 -14.48 -20.02 3.77
N GLN A 165 -13.16 -20.14 3.88
CA GLN A 165 -12.54 -21.16 4.76
C GLN A 165 -12.75 -20.84 6.24
N PRO A 166 -13.07 -21.83 7.10
CA PRO A 166 -13.18 -21.61 8.55
C PRO A 166 -11.91 -21.04 9.19
N SER A 167 -10.74 -21.44 8.70
CA SER A 167 -9.45 -20.96 9.19
C SER A 167 -9.08 -19.56 8.67
N LYS A 168 -9.84 -19.01 7.70
CA LYS A 168 -9.50 -17.77 6.98
C LYS A 168 -8.11 -17.80 6.33
N THR A 169 -7.65 -19.01 5.99
CA THR A 169 -6.34 -19.26 5.37
C THR A 169 -6.47 -20.23 4.20
N TYR A 170 -5.74 -19.98 3.10
CA TYR A 170 -5.64 -20.87 1.95
C TYR A 170 -4.18 -20.95 1.49
N LYS A 171 -3.59 -22.16 1.51
CA LYS A 171 -2.19 -22.40 1.11
C LYS A 171 -1.19 -21.38 1.71
N HIS A 172 -1.24 -21.19 3.02
CA HIS A 172 -0.43 -20.24 3.81
C HIS A 172 -0.77 -18.75 3.64
N LEU A 173 -1.69 -18.38 2.75
CA LEU A 173 -2.19 -17.02 2.64
C LEU A 173 -3.36 -16.80 3.58
N THR A 174 -3.34 -15.71 4.35
CA THR A 174 -4.45 -15.28 5.19
C THR A 174 -5.25 -14.19 4.49
N VAL A 175 -6.53 -14.02 4.85
CA VAL A 175 -7.33 -12.89 4.36
C VAL A 175 -6.66 -11.55 4.63
N SER A 176 -5.99 -11.40 5.80
CA SER A 176 -5.28 -10.17 6.15
C SER A 176 -4.15 -9.83 5.17
N VAL A 177 -3.34 -10.82 4.79
CA VAL A 177 -2.24 -10.62 3.83
C VAL A 177 -2.77 -10.24 2.45
N LEU A 178 -3.84 -10.89 2.00
CA LEU A 178 -4.48 -10.57 0.72
C LEU A 178 -5.02 -9.13 0.71
N LEU A 179 -5.77 -8.75 1.75
CA LEU A 179 -6.31 -7.39 1.88
C LEU A 179 -5.20 -6.33 1.96
N ARG A 180 -4.11 -6.60 2.68
CA ARG A 180 -2.97 -5.67 2.78
C ARG A 180 -2.29 -5.46 1.43
N ALA A 181 -2.12 -6.52 0.66
CA ALA A 181 -1.61 -6.42 -0.71
C ALA A 181 -2.55 -5.62 -1.63
N PHE A 182 -3.85 -5.88 -1.52
CA PHE A 182 -4.83 -5.18 -2.34
C PHE A 182 -4.98 -3.70 -1.97
N LEU A 183 -4.74 -3.31 -0.72
CA LEU A 183 -4.66 -1.89 -0.33
C LEU A 183 -3.56 -1.14 -1.08
N THR A 184 -2.45 -1.80 -1.39
CA THR A 184 -1.39 -1.19 -2.18
C THR A 184 -1.78 -1.11 -3.64
N LEU A 185 -2.36 -2.18 -4.18
CA LEU A 185 -2.85 -2.21 -5.57
C LEU A 185 -3.99 -1.21 -5.82
N SER A 186 -4.90 -1.02 -4.86
CA SER A 186 -6.04 -0.10 -5.00
C SER A 186 -5.65 1.37 -5.12
N LYS A 187 -4.38 1.70 -4.83
CA LYS A 187 -3.78 3.04 -5.02
C LYS A 187 -3.20 3.26 -6.42
N ASN A 188 -3.22 2.26 -7.29
CA ASN A 188 -2.91 2.44 -8.69
C ASN A 188 -4.11 3.02 -9.45
N GLU A 189 -3.90 3.85 -10.48
CA GLU A 189 -4.98 4.48 -11.24
C GLU A 189 -5.96 3.47 -11.92
N PHE A 190 -5.46 2.31 -12.37
CA PHE A 190 -6.24 1.34 -13.16
C PHE A 190 -7.06 0.34 -12.33
N ILE A 191 -6.58 0.00 -11.12
CA ILE A 191 -7.18 -1.04 -10.29
C ILE A 191 -8.60 -0.68 -9.79
N PRO A 192 -8.87 0.58 -9.38
CA PRO A 192 -10.23 0.99 -9.02
C PRO A 192 -11.25 0.77 -10.15
N GLN A 193 -10.89 1.11 -11.39
CA GLN A 193 -11.80 0.91 -12.53
C GLN A 193 -12.10 -0.57 -12.75
N LYS A 194 -11.07 -1.42 -12.77
CA LYS A 194 -11.25 -2.88 -12.92
C LYS A 194 -12.05 -3.50 -11.78
N THR A 195 -11.90 -2.95 -10.57
CA THR A 195 -12.69 -3.38 -9.41
C THR A 195 -14.17 -3.01 -9.58
N ALA A 196 -14.46 -1.82 -10.14
CA ALA A 196 -15.82 -1.40 -10.46
C ALA A 196 -16.43 -2.30 -11.54
N ASP A 197 -15.71 -2.55 -12.63
CA ASP A 197 -16.16 -3.32 -13.79
C ASP A 197 -16.46 -4.79 -13.43
N SER A 198 -15.65 -5.38 -12.55
CA SER A 198 -15.81 -6.76 -12.07
C SER A 198 -16.90 -6.95 -11.00
N ASN A 199 -17.53 -5.87 -10.54
CA ASN A 199 -18.56 -5.86 -9.50
C ASN A 199 -18.13 -6.59 -8.20
N LYS A 200 -16.83 -6.53 -7.87
CA LYS A 200 -16.25 -7.21 -6.70
C LYS A 200 -16.27 -6.38 -5.42
N LEU A 201 -16.82 -5.16 -5.49
CA LEU A 201 -16.96 -4.27 -4.34
C LEU A 201 -17.80 -4.92 -3.23
N CYS A 202 -18.89 -5.61 -3.55
CA CYS A 202 -19.76 -6.28 -2.56
C CYS A 202 -19.00 -7.26 -1.66
N LEU A 203 -18.08 -8.05 -2.23
CA LEU A 203 -17.25 -8.98 -1.48
C LEU A 203 -16.38 -8.26 -0.44
N LEU A 204 -15.83 -7.10 -0.78
CA LEU A 204 -15.08 -6.27 0.17
C LEU A 204 -16.01 -5.70 1.25
N LEU A 205 -17.19 -5.22 0.89
CA LEU A 205 -18.15 -4.66 1.86
C LEU A 205 -18.55 -5.67 2.94
N GLU A 206 -18.68 -6.95 2.57
CA GLU A 206 -18.97 -8.05 3.51
C GLU A 206 -17.85 -8.28 4.53
N MET A 207 -16.59 -8.02 4.15
CA MET A 207 -15.41 -8.24 5.01
C MET A 207 -15.13 -7.08 5.97
N CYS A 208 -15.85 -5.95 5.86
CA CYS A 208 -15.55 -4.74 6.64
C CYS A 208 -15.68 -4.93 8.16
N ASP A 209 -16.59 -5.80 8.60
CA ASP A 209 -16.81 -6.05 10.03
C ASP A 209 -15.67 -6.84 10.67
N ASP A 210 -15.10 -7.79 9.92
CA ASP A 210 -14.02 -8.65 10.41
C ASP A 210 -12.64 -8.04 10.17
N TYR A 211 -12.49 -7.20 9.13
CA TYR A 211 -11.22 -6.63 8.70
C TYR A 211 -11.32 -5.11 8.51
N PRO A 212 -10.98 -4.31 9.54
CA PRO A 212 -11.03 -2.86 9.45
C PRO A 212 -10.19 -2.24 8.33
N ILE A 213 -9.10 -2.91 7.90
CA ILE A 213 -8.27 -2.50 6.74
C ILE A 213 -9.08 -2.33 5.45
N VAL A 214 -10.24 -3.00 5.35
CA VAL A 214 -11.10 -2.88 4.18
C VAL A 214 -11.66 -1.47 4.04
N TYR A 215 -11.84 -0.71 5.13
CA TYR A 215 -12.21 0.70 5.03
C TYR A 215 -11.12 1.53 4.34
N ASP A 216 -9.84 1.27 4.62
CA ASP A 216 -8.74 1.95 3.93
C ASP A 216 -8.68 1.59 2.44
N ILE A 217 -9.01 0.34 2.10
CA ILE A 217 -9.14 -0.13 0.70
C ILE A 217 -10.29 0.61 0.01
N ILE A 218 -11.47 0.64 0.64
CA ILE A 218 -12.65 1.33 0.11
C ILE A 218 -12.35 2.81 -0.09
N TRP A 219 -11.63 3.45 0.83
CA TRP A 219 -11.23 4.83 0.67
C TRP A 219 -10.28 5.03 -0.51
N ALA A 220 -9.27 4.18 -0.67
CA ALA A 220 -8.38 4.25 -1.83
C ALA A 220 -9.12 4.06 -3.16
N LEU A 221 -10.11 3.15 -3.20
CA LEU A 221 -10.96 2.91 -4.37
C LEU A 221 -11.96 4.06 -4.62
N SER A 222 -12.45 4.74 -3.58
CA SER A 222 -13.53 5.74 -3.69
C SER A 222 -13.10 7.05 -4.37
N PHE A 223 -11.84 7.17 -4.75
CA PHE A 223 -11.40 8.24 -5.63
C PHE A 223 -11.78 7.99 -7.11
N ASN A 224 -12.21 6.78 -7.47
CA ASN A 224 -12.78 6.47 -8.79
C ASN A 224 -14.30 6.72 -8.79
N LYS A 225 -14.81 7.39 -9.83
CA LYS A 225 -16.21 7.83 -9.92
C LYS A 225 -17.23 6.67 -9.96
N ASP A 226 -16.91 5.57 -10.64
CA ASP A 226 -17.80 4.42 -10.76
C ASP A 226 -17.91 3.68 -9.42
N ILE A 227 -16.78 3.52 -8.72
CA ILE A 227 -16.78 3.03 -7.33
C ILE A 227 -17.66 3.93 -6.44
N GLN A 228 -17.53 5.25 -6.54
CA GLN A 228 -18.38 6.15 -5.75
C GLN A 228 -19.86 5.95 -6.06
N GLN A 229 -20.23 5.78 -7.33
CA GLN A 229 -21.61 5.52 -7.72
C GLN A 229 -22.13 4.20 -7.15
N GLN A 230 -21.32 3.13 -7.21
CA GLN A 230 -21.67 1.83 -6.63
C GLN A 230 -21.86 1.92 -5.10
N LEU A 231 -20.95 2.60 -4.40
CA LEU A 231 -21.04 2.83 -2.96
C LEU A 231 -22.29 3.63 -2.58
N ARG A 232 -22.57 4.74 -3.27
CA ARG A 232 -23.79 5.56 -3.05
C ARG A 232 -25.08 4.77 -3.29
N SER A 233 -25.05 3.83 -4.22
CA SER A 233 -26.21 2.98 -4.55
C SER A 233 -26.47 1.90 -3.47
N ASN A 234 -25.49 1.61 -2.61
CA ASN A 234 -25.62 0.68 -1.50
C ASN A 234 -26.13 1.38 -0.21
N ALA A 235 -27.45 1.56 -0.12
CA ALA A 235 -28.08 2.24 1.02
C ALA A 235 -27.76 1.63 2.41
N PRO A 236 -27.72 0.28 2.59
CA PRO A 236 -27.28 -0.32 3.86
C PRO A 236 -25.86 0.10 4.26
N PHE A 237 -24.92 0.05 3.31
CA PHE A 237 -23.54 0.42 3.57
C PHE A 237 -23.39 1.92 3.89
N MET A 238 -24.07 2.80 3.14
CA MET A 238 -24.09 4.24 3.43
C MET A 238 -24.61 4.55 4.83
N SER A 239 -25.70 3.89 5.25
CA SER A 239 -26.24 4.05 6.60
C SER A 239 -25.23 3.61 7.67
N LYS A 240 -24.53 2.50 7.43
CA LYS A 240 -23.46 1.99 8.30
C LYS A 240 -22.30 2.98 8.41
N LEU A 241 -21.83 3.58 7.31
CA LEU A 241 -20.78 4.60 7.32
C LEU A 241 -21.18 5.81 8.19
N ILE A 242 -22.39 6.35 7.97
CA ILE A 242 -22.89 7.50 8.73
C ILE A 242 -22.99 7.18 10.23
N GLN A 243 -23.38 5.95 10.58
CA GLN A 243 -23.43 5.51 11.97
C GLN A 243 -22.02 5.40 12.57
N LEU A 244 -21.08 4.77 11.86
CA LEU A 244 -19.71 4.57 12.33
C LEU A 244 -18.95 5.89 12.51
N ALA A 245 -19.15 6.85 11.61
CA ALA A 245 -18.58 8.20 11.75
C ALA A 245 -18.97 8.86 13.08
N LYS A 246 -20.21 8.63 13.55
CA LYS A 246 -20.74 9.24 14.78
C LYS A 246 -20.45 8.44 16.04
N GLN A 247 -20.40 7.11 15.96
CA GLN A 247 -20.47 6.22 17.13
C GLN A 247 -19.23 5.38 17.37
N SER A 248 -18.31 5.25 16.40
CA SER A 248 -17.10 4.45 16.60
C SER A 248 -16.21 5.07 17.67
N GLU A 249 -15.73 4.30 18.64
CA GLU A 249 -14.75 4.75 19.63
C GLU A 249 -13.33 4.82 19.04
N ASN A 250 -13.06 4.05 17.99
CA ASN A 250 -11.77 4.00 17.32
C ASN A 250 -11.59 5.22 16.41
N GLU A 251 -10.67 6.11 16.80
CA GLU A 251 -10.37 7.34 16.07
C GLU A 251 -9.88 7.09 14.66
N GLN A 252 -8.99 6.10 14.46
CA GLN A 252 -8.48 5.78 13.12
C GLN A 252 -9.61 5.36 12.19
N ILE A 253 -10.53 4.52 12.67
CA ILE A 253 -11.70 4.12 11.89
C ILE A 253 -12.54 5.34 11.55
N ARG A 254 -12.86 6.22 12.52
CA ARG A 254 -13.64 7.44 12.26
C ARG A 254 -12.99 8.28 11.16
N LYS A 255 -11.69 8.54 11.27
CA LYS A 255 -10.95 9.34 10.27
C LYS A 255 -10.96 8.69 8.88
N THR A 256 -10.85 7.37 8.77
CA THR A 256 -10.98 6.65 7.49
C THR A 256 -12.41 6.77 6.94
N ILE A 257 -13.43 6.60 7.78
CA ILE A 257 -14.84 6.74 7.37
C ILE A 257 -15.14 8.16 6.89
N ASP A 258 -14.65 9.19 7.59
CA ASP A 258 -14.83 10.59 7.19
C ASP A 258 -14.22 10.85 5.81
N GLY A 259 -13.03 10.27 5.52
CA GLY A 259 -12.41 10.33 4.20
C GLY A 259 -13.22 9.62 3.09
N ILE A 260 -13.86 8.48 3.41
CA ILE A 260 -14.77 7.82 2.46
C ILE A 260 -15.99 8.70 2.20
N LEU A 261 -16.65 9.18 3.26
CA LEU A 261 -17.84 10.02 3.16
C LEU A 261 -17.56 11.30 2.39
N TRP A 262 -16.39 11.89 2.61
CA TRP A 262 -15.88 13.01 1.84
C TRP A 262 -15.88 12.68 0.35
N ASN A 263 -15.15 11.66 -0.10
CA ASN A 263 -15.11 11.27 -1.51
C ASN A 263 -16.50 10.94 -2.10
N LEU A 264 -17.46 10.53 -1.26
CA LEU A 264 -18.83 10.23 -1.67
C LEU A 264 -19.75 11.47 -1.67
N GLU A 265 -19.29 12.63 -1.24
CA GLU A 265 -20.04 13.87 -1.36
C GLU A 265 -20.09 14.31 -2.83
N LEU A 266 -21.26 14.75 -3.30
CA LEU A 266 -21.47 15.07 -4.72
C LEU A 266 -20.96 16.46 -5.11
N ASN A 267 -20.75 17.37 -4.14
CA ASN A 267 -20.66 18.80 -4.38
C ASN A 267 -19.55 19.49 -3.58
N HIS A 268 -18.32 18.98 -3.61
CA HIS A 268 -17.19 19.71 -3.03
C HIS A 268 -16.97 21.09 -3.68
N GLU A 269 -17.36 21.26 -4.95
CA GLU A 269 -17.25 22.53 -5.67
C GLU A 269 -18.19 23.61 -5.09
N ASN A 270 -19.35 23.22 -4.56
CA ASN A 270 -20.34 24.13 -3.98
C ASN A 270 -20.05 24.49 -2.52
N HIS A 271 -19.00 23.95 -1.89
CA HIS A 271 -18.51 24.54 -0.66
C HIS A 271 -18.18 25.99 -1.00
N PRO A 272 -18.96 26.96 -0.46
CA PRO A 272 -18.77 28.35 -0.82
C PRO A 272 -17.33 28.68 -0.47
N ILE A 273 -16.54 29.10 -1.47
CA ILE A 273 -15.34 29.88 -1.16
C ILE A 273 -15.91 31.06 -0.40
N ASP A 274 -15.69 31.10 0.91
CA ASP A 274 -16.30 32.12 1.75
C ASP A 274 -15.63 33.47 1.45
N ASP A 275 -16.06 34.11 0.36
CA ASP A 275 -15.61 35.41 -0.11
C ASP A 275 -15.96 36.52 0.91
N LYS A 276 -16.83 36.23 1.89
CA LYS A 276 -17.06 37.14 3.03
C LYS A 276 -15.87 37.19 3.98
N HIS A 277 -14.96 36.21 3.92
CA HIS A 277 -13.65 36.22 4.56
C HIS A 277 -12.53 36.23 3.51
N ASN A 278 -12.44 37.31 2.73
CA ASN A 278 -11.35 37.60 1.79
C ASN A 278 -9.95 37.79 2.46
N LYS A 279 -9.75 37.23 3.66
CA LYS A 279 -8.48 37.17 4.38
C LYS A 279 -8.01 35.73 4.35
N LYS A 280 -7.24 35.37 3.32
CA LYS A 280 -6.40 34.16 3.37
C LYS A 280 -5.50 34.28 4.59
N VAL A 281 -5.74 33.41 5.58
CA VAL A 281 -5.11 33.44 6.90
C VAL A 281 -3.65 33.01 6.79
N PHE A 282 -3.37 32.11 5.85
CA PHE A 282 -2.05 31.54 5.62
C PHE A 282 -1.55 31.83 4.20
N ASP A 283 -0.24 31.98 4.10
CA ASP A 283 0.45 32.11 2.82
C ASP A 283 0.73 30.72 2.24
N ILE A 284 1.07 29.75 3.10
CA ILE A 284 1.50 28.41 2.73
C ILE A 284 0.83 27.38 3.63
N MET A 285 0.25 26.34 3.04
CA MET A 285 -0.05 25.07 3.69
C MET A 285 1.06 24.06 3.35
N ILE A 286 1.58 23.32 4.32
CA ILE A 286 2.47 22.18 4.08
C ILE A 286 1.64 20.89 4.19
N SER A 287 1.48 20.19 3.07
CA SER A 287 0.93 18.84 3.00
C SER A 287 2.08 17.83 3.01
N TYR A 288 2.05 16.87 3.92
CA TYR A 288 3.13 15.90 4.12
C TYR A 288 2.63 14.60 4.78
N SER A 289 3.38 13.50 4.66
CA SER A 289 3.07 12.29 5.45
C SER A 289 3.62 12.46 6.87
N HIS A 290 2.84 12.13 7.89
CA HIS A 290 3.28 12.25 9.29
C HIS A 290 4.57 11.48 9.61
N LYS A 291 4.95 10.48 8.79
CA LYS A 291 6.24 9.79 8.89
C LYS A 291 7.44 10.71 8.60
N GLU A 292 7.27 11.81 7.88
CA GLU A 292 8.32 12.82 7.63
C GLU A 292 8.19 14.09 8.50
N LYS A 293 7.45 14.03 9.62
CA LYS A 293 7.23 15.18 10.53
C LYS A 293 8.49 15.96 10.89
N VAL A 294 9.62 15.27 11.08
CA VAL A 294 10.90 15.90 11.46
C VAL A 294 11.40 16.84 10.37
N VAL A 295 11.44 16.39 9.11
CA VAL A 295 11.94 17.19 7.98
C VAL A 295 10.95 18.30 7.64
N CYS A 296 9.65 18.02 7.62
CA CYS A 296 8.63 19.03 7.36
C CYS A 296 8.59 20.13 8.43
N LYS A 297 8.92 19.80 9.69
CA LYS A 297 9.09 20.80 10.75
C LYS A 297 10.27 21.74 10.50
N GLN A 298 11.35 21.26 9.89
CA GLN A 298 12.47 22.11 9.49
C GLN A 298 12.04 23.09 8.39
N ILE A 299 11.36 22.60 7.35
CA ILE A 299 10.80 23.43 6.27
C ILE A 299 9.87 24.50 6.84
N TYR A 300 8.95 24.09 7.73
CA TYR A 300 8.06 25.00 8.45
C TYR A 300 8.84 26.12 9.16
N ASN A 301 9.84 25.77 9.97
CA ASN A 301 10.61 26.75 10.74
C ASN A 301 11.33 27.76 9.84
N GLU A 302 11.91 27.31 8.72
CA GLU A 302 12.59 28.20 7.77
C GLU A 302 11.62 29.13 7.05
N LEU A 303 10.43 28.64 6.68
CA LEU A 303 9.38 29.48 6.08
C LEU A 303 8.84 30.53 7.07
N ILE A 304 8.64 30.16 8.34
CA ILE A 304 8.26 31.11 9.40
C ILE A 304 9.35 32.17 9.60
N LYS A 305 10.63 31.78 9.64
CA LYS A 305 11.77 32.72 9.74
C LYS A 305 11.84 33.68 8.55
N ALA A 306 11.46 33.21 7.36
CA ALA A 306 11.37 34.03 6.16
C ALA A 306 10.15 34.98 6.14
N GLY A 307 9.29 34.92 7.17
CA GLY A 307 8.15 35.83 7.34
C GLY A 307 6.82 35.35 6.75
N TYR A 308 6.73 34.08 6.32
CA TYR A 308 5.48 33.51 5.82
C TYR A 308 4.57 33.07 6.97
N ARG A 309 3.25 33.21 6.78
CA ARG A 309 2.25 32.57 7.64
C ARG A 309 2.03 31.16 7.12
N VAL A 310 2.51 30.18 7.88
CA VAL A 310 2.49 28.77 7.45
C VAL A 310 1.52 27.99 8.31
N TRP A 311 0.70 27.17 7.65
CA TRP A 311 -0.11 26.14 8.29
C TRP A 311 0.52 24.77 8.05
N ILE A 312 0.53 23.94 9.10
CA ILE A 312 0.96 22.54 9.04
C ILE A 312 0.25 21.78 10.18
N ASP A 313 -0.22 20.57 9.90
CA ASP A 313 -0.76 19.70 10.95
C ASP A 313 0.36 18.94 11.66
N PHE A 314 0.71 19.35 12.89
CA PHE A 314 1.69 18.63 13.70
C PHE A 314 1.08 17.50 14.52
N ASP A 315 -0.18 17.60 14.93
CA ASP A 315 -0.73 16.80 16.03
C ASP A 315 -1.73 15.74 15.55
N GLN A 316 -1.66 15.37 14.26
CA GLN A 316 -2.57 14.42 13.62
C GLN A 316 -4.02 14.79 13.94
N MET A 317 -4.49 15.92 13.40
CA MET A 317 -5.83 16.49 13.57
C MET A 317 -6.80 15.62 14.37
N HIS A 318 -7.17 16.07 15.56
CA HIS A 318 -8.21 15.41 16.35
C HIS A 318 -9.57 15.97 15.94
N GLY A 319 -10.57 15.10 15.73
CA GLY A 319 -11.90 15.50 15.25
C GLY A 319 -12.09 15.23 13.75
N ASN A 320 -12.91 16.05 13.07
CA ASN A 320 -13.16 15.90 11.64
C ASN A 320 -11.97 16.40 10.82
N VAL A 321 -11.05 15.48 10.51
CA VAL A 321 -9.80 15.74 9.76
C VAL A 321 -10.09 16.39 8.42
N MET A 322 -11.18 15.99 7.75
CA MET A 322 -11.48 16.46 6.41
C MET A 322 -11.96 17.92 6.39
N ASP A 323 -12.67 18.37 7.44
CA ASP A 323 -13.06 19.78 7.58
C ASP A 323 -11.83 20.67 7.82
N ALA A 324 -10.93 20.24 8.70
CA ALA A 324 -9.73 21.00 9.02
C ALA A 324 -8.73 21.02 7.84
N MET A 325 -8.61 19.91 7.09
CA MET A 325 -7.93 19.84 5.81
C MET A 325 -8.48 20.89 4.83
N THR A 326 -9.79 20.94 4.68
CA THR A 326 -10.48 21.85 3.75
C THR A 326 -10.30 23.31 4.11
N GLN A 327 -10.47 23.62 5.39
CA GLN A 327 -10.22 24.95 5.90
C GLN A 327 -8.77 25.38 5.64
N ALA A 328 -7.80 24.49 5.85
CA ALA A 328 -6.40 24.79 5.61
C ALA A 328 -6.10 25.11 4.14
N ILE A 329 -6.63 24.30 3.21
CA ILE A 329 -6.47 24.49 1.77
C ILE A 329 -7.16 25.79 1.33
N GLU A 330 -8.39 26.03 1.80
CA GLU A 330 -9.15 27.20 1.41
C GLU A 330 -8.57 28.52 1.93
N GLN A 331 -8.02 28.50 3.15
CA GLN A 331 -7.40 29.66 3.79
C GLN A 331 -5.94 29.90 3.38
N SER A 332 -5.39 29.06 2.49
CA SER A 332 -4.01 29.15 2.01
C SER A 332 -3.93 29.61 0.55
N ASN A 333 -2.87 30.36 0.24
CA ASN A 333 -2.53 30.74 -1.14
C ASN A 333 -1.80 29.62 -1.90
N THR A 334 -0.83 29.02 -1.24
CA THR A 334 0.07 28.02 -1.80
C THR A 334 -0.01 26.75 -0.98
N VAL A 335 -0.01 25.59 -1.65
CA VAL A 335 0.12 24.29 -1.01
C VAL A 335 1.47 23.72 -1.40
N VAL A 336 2.35 23.50 -0.42
CA VAL A 336 3.61 22.80 -0.59
C VAL A 336 3.36 21.32 -0.37
N MET A 337 3.56 20.52 -1.42
CA MET A 337 3.44 19.06 -1.36
C MET A 337 4.80 18.44 -1.11
N CYS A 338 5.00 17.90 0.08
CA CYS A 338 6.22 17.21 0.48
C CYS A 338 6.19 15.75 0.01
N MET A 339 6.63 15.51 -1.23
CA MET A 339 6.56 14.23 -1.91
C MET A 339 7.60 13.23 -1.41
N SER A 340 7.12 12.02 -1.14
CA SER A 340 7.89 10.83 -0.75
C SER A 340 7.06 9.58 -1.05
N GLU A 341 7.66 8.40 -0.86
CA GLU A 341 6.92 7.14 -0.96
C GLU A 341 5.77 7.06 0.07
N GLN A 342 5.98 7.57 1.29
CA GLN A 342 4.94 7.55 2.32
C GLN A 342 3.84 8.58 2.06
N TYR A 343 4.17 9.68 1.38
CA TYR A 343 3.18 10.64 0.88
C TYR A 343 2.27 9.97 -0.16
N ARG A 344 2.87 9.28 -1.15
CA ARG A 344 2.14 8.54 -2.20
C ARG A 344 1.20 7.47 -1.63
N LYS A 345 1.65 6.76 -0.58
CA LYS A 345 0.85 5.73 0.11
C LYS A 345 -0.28 6.29 0.99
N SER A 346 -0.37 7.60 1.23
CA SER A 346 -1.35 8.17 2.16
C SER A 346 -2.63 8.63 1.45
N ASN A 347 -3.79 8.06 1.83
CA ASN A 347 -5.09 8.50 1.33
C ASN A 347 -5.40 9.95 1.75
N TYR A 348 -4.95 10.40 2.93
CA TYR A 348 -5.05 11.80 3.35
C TYR A 348 -4.28 12.72 2.41
N CYS A 349 -3.01 12.41 2.14
CA CYS A 349 -2.16 13.24 1.28
C CYS A 349 -2.70 13.29 -0.15
N ARG A 350 -3.28 12.18 -0.65
CA ARG A 350 -3.98 12.15 -1.93
C ARG A 350 -5.22 13.06 -1.92
N ALA A 351 -6.05 12.99 -0.88
CA ALA A 351 -7.23 13.84 -0.75
C ALA A 351 -6.86 15.33 -0.70
N GLU A 352 -5.83 15.69 0.08
CA GLU A 352 -5.27 17.05 0.13
C GLU A 352 -4.81 17.54 -1.25
N ALA A 353 -4.02 16.73 -1.94
CA ALA A 353 -3.48 17.07 -3.26
C ALA A 353 -4.61 17.27 -4.29
N GLN A 354 -5.57 16.36 -4.35
CA GLN A 354 -6.69 16.46 -5.27
C GLN A 354 -7.59 17.65 -4.95
N TYR A 355 -7.87 17.91 -3.67
CA TYR A 355 -8.69 19.06 -3.29
C TYR A 355 -7.97 20.39 -3.57
N ALA A 356 -6.67 20.48 -3.29
CA ALA A 356 -5.86 21.64 -3.65
C ALA A 356 -5.87 21.91 -5.16
N PHE A 357 -5.81 20.85 -5.97
CA PHE A 357 -5.91 20.93 -7.43
C PHE A 357 -7.30 21.39 -7.89
N GLN A 358 -8.38 20.79 -7.36
CA GLN A 358 -9.77 21.19 -7.63
C GLN A 358 -10.06 22.64 -7.26
N ARG A 359 -9.42 23.16 -6.22
CA ARG A 359 -9.53 24.56 -5.77
C ARG A 359 -8.53 25.50 -6.43
N GLU A 360 -7.84 25.05 -7.48
CA GLU A 360 -6.88 25.82 -8.27
C GLU A 360 -5.81 26.53 -7.40
N ARG A 361 -5.38 25.88 -6.31
CA ARG A 361 -4.34 26.44 -5.44
C ARG A 361 -3.00 26.37 -6.14
N LYS A 362 -2.11 27.31 -5.80
CA LYS A 362 -0.73 27.24 -6.26
C LYS A 362 -0.03 26.05 -5.59
N ILE A 363 0.27 25.00 -6.35
CA ILE A 363 0.95 23.81 -5.83
C ILE A 363 2.45 23.93 -6.06
N VAL A 364 3.25 23.67 -5.02
CA VAL A 364 4.72 23.62 -5.07
C VAL A 364 5.18 22.24 -4.59
N PRO A 365 5.57 21.34 -5.51
CA PRO A 365 6.08 20.02 -5.13
C PRO A 365 7.52 20.11 -4.63
N ILE A 366 7.82 19.43 -3.52
CA ILE A 366 9.17 19.29 -2.96
C ILE A 366 9.44 17.80 -2.77
N LEU A 367 10.51 17.30 -3.37
CA LEU A 367 10.95 15.92 -3.19
C LEU A 367 11.74 15.78 -1.88
N LEU A 368 11.19 15.06 -0.89
CA LEU A 368 11.87 14.84 0.39
C LEU A 368 12.81 13.63 0.37
N GLN A 369 12.53 12.66 -0.51
CA GLN A 369 13.25 11.40 -0.57
C GLN A 369 14.13 11.35 -1.82
N LYS A 370 15.45 11.31 -1.64
CA LYS A 370 16.46 11.44 -2.71
C LYS A 370 16.30 10.44 -3.87
N GLN A 371 15.83 9.23 -3.58
CA GLN A 371 15.70 8.13 -4.55
C GLN A 371 14.25 7.90 -5.01
N TYR A 372 13.30 8.64 -4.44
CA TYR A 372 11.91 8.53 -4.86
C TYR A 372 11.71 9.25 -6.19
N LYS A 373 11.06 8.57 -7.13
CA LYS A 373 10.59 9.17 -8.37
C LYS A 373 9.07 9.20 -8.31
N PRO A 374 8.44 10.39 -8.31
CA PRO A 374 6.99 10.47 -8.37
C PRO A 374 6.47 9.75 -9.60
N ASP A 375 5.66 8.72 -9.35
CA ASP A 375 4.94 7.93 -10.34
C ASP A 375 3.50 7.73 -9.86
N GLY A 376 2.56 8.15 -10.69
CA GLY A 376 1.15 8.20 -10.30
C GLY A 376 0.76 9.41 -9.48
N TRP A 377 -0.38 9.24 -8.81
CA TRP A 377 -1.32 10.27 -8.33
C TRP A 377 -1.48 11.53 -9.17
#